data_AF-A0A351KXE6-F1
#
_entry.id   AF-A0A351KXE6-F1
#
_cell.length_a   1.000
_cell.length_b   1.000
_cell.length_c   1.000
_cell.angle_alpha   90.00
_cell.angle_beta   90.00
_cell.angle_gamma   90.00
#
_symmetry.space_group_name_H-M   'P 1'
#
loop_
_entity.id
_entity.type
_entity.pdbx_description
1 polymer ?
#
loop_
_entity_poly.entity_id
_entity_poly.type
_entity_poly.pdbx_seq_one_letter_code
_entity_poly.pdbx_strand_id
1 'polypeptide(L)' 'DAFEKSKLNWEKRQAGEGKALLELHQHLIHLRRTMPVLKNLDKQNLEASAIEEDKLIFLRRRDTLGSQIFCI' A
#
# COMPACT_ATOMS: atom_id res chain seq x y z
N ASP A 1 17.48 -14.44 -25.14
CA ASP A 1 16.40 -15.09 -24.36
C ASP A 1 15.91 -14.36 -23.12
N ALA A 2 16.76 -13.96 -22.16
CA ALA A 2 16.28 -13.29 -20.94
C ALA A 2 15.67 -11.89 -21.21
N PHE A 3 16.29 -11.10 -22.10
CA PHE A 3 15.85 -9.72 -22.41
C PHE A 3 14.40 -9.67 -22.93
N GLU A 4 14.05 -10.51 -23.90
CA GLU A 4 12.70 -10.53 -24.49
C GLU A 4 11.62 -10.96 -23.49
N LYS A 5 11.93 -11.91 -22.60
CA LYS A 5 10.99 -12.37 -21.56
C LYS A 5 10.76 -11.35 -20.45
N SER A 6 11.67 -10.39 -20.27
CA SER A 6 11.56 -9.33 -19.27
C SER A 6 10.81 -8.09 -19.76
N LYS A 7 10.41 -8.05 -21.04
CA LYS A 7 9.61 -6.94 -21.57
C LYS A 7 8.21 -6.97 -20.96
N LEU A 8 7.72 -5.78 -20.61
CA LEU A 8 6.37 -5.59 -20.09
C LEU A 8 5.33 -5.98 -21.15
N ASN A 9 4.45 -6.91 -20.78
CA ASN A 9 3.24 -7.16 -21.54
C ASN A 9 2.13 -6.22 -21.04
N TRP A 10 1.99 -5.08 -21.72
CA TRP A 10 1.05 -4.02 -21.35
C TRP A 10 -0.43 -4.40 -21.46
N GLU A 11 -0.77 -5.40 -22.27
CA GLU A 11 -2.15 -5.84 -22.48
C GLU A 11 -2.71 -6.52 -21.22
N LYS A 12 -1.87 -7.20 -20.44
CA LYS A 12 -2.27 -7.90 -19.22
C LYS A 12 -2.90 -7.01 -18.15
N ARG A 13 -2.64 -5.69 -18.16
CA ARG A 13 -3.24 -4.77 -17.18
C ARG A 13 -4.69 -4.38 -17.47
N GLN A 14 -5.22 -4.76 -18.64
CA GLN A 14 -6.56 -4.31 -19.07
C GLN A 14 -7.68 -5.30 -18.70
N ALA A 15 -7.37 -6.54 -18.30
CA ALA A 15 -8.36 -7.56 -17.98
C ALA A 15 -7.89 -8.48 -16.84
N GLY A 16 -8.85 -9.21 -16.25
CA GLY A 16 -8.59 -10.19 -15.20
C GLY A 16 -7.85 -9.62 -13.98
N GLU A 17 -6.93 -10.40 -13.43
CA GLU A 17 -6.16 -10.05 -12.24
C GLU A 17 -5.31 -8.79 -12.43
N GLY A 18 -4.76 -8.56 -13.62
CA GLY A 18 -3.94 -7.38 -13.91
C GLY A 18 -4.73 -6.08 -13.81
N LYS A 19 -6.01 -6.09 -14.21
CA LYS A 19 -6.91 -4.95 -14.03
C LYS A 19 -7.26 -4.71 -12.57
N ALA A 20 -7.63 -5.77 -11.84
CA ALA A 20 -7.93 -5.67 -10.41
C ALA A 20 -6.73 -5.14 -9.61
N LEU A 21 -5.52 -5.60 -9.94
CA LEU A 21 -4.29 -5.13 -9.31
C LEU A 21 -4.02 -3.65 -9.63
N LEU A 22 -4.26 -3.22 -10.87
CA LEU A 22 -4.12 -1.81 -11.28
C LEU A 22 -5.10 -0.91 -10.52
N GLU A 23 -6.37 -1.31 -10.42
CA GLU A 23 -7.41 -0.56 -9.71
C GLU A 23 -7.08 -0.45 -8.21
N LEU A 24 -6.64 -1.55 -7.59
CA LEU A 24 -6.18 -1.54 -6.20
C LEU A 24 -5.02 -0.55 -6.01
N HIS A 25 -4.00 -0.59 -6.86
CA HIS A 25 -2.85 0.33 -6.77
C HIS A 25 -3.27 1.79 -6.97
N GLN A 26 -4.16 2.06 -7.93
CA GLN A 26 -4.70 3.41 -8.15
C GLN A 26 -5.42 3.92 -6.90
N HIS A 27 -6.23 3.08 -6.25
CA HIS A 27 -6.93 3.42 -5.03
C HIS A 27 -5.95 3.69 -3.86
N LEU A 28 -4.95 2.84 -3.66
CA LEU A 28 -3.92 3.02 -2.62
C LEU A 28 -3.10 4.31 -2.82
N ILE A 29 -2.73 4.63 -4.07
CA ILE A 29 -2.05 5.88 -4.41
C ILE A 29 -2.96 7.07 -4.12
N HIS A 30 -4.25 6.97 -4.45
CA HIS A 30 -5.22 8.01 -4.17
C HIS A 30 -5.33 8.27 -2.66
N LEU A 31 -5.54 7.23 -1.86
CA LEU A 31 -5.60 7.32 -0.39
C LEU A 31 -4.35 7.99 0.20
N ARG A 32 -3.15 7.61 -0.25
CA ARG A 32 -1.89 8.23 0.19
C ARG A 32 -1.84 9.73 -0.08
N ARG A 33 -2.42 10.18 -1.20
CA ARG A 33 -2.39 11.59 -1.61
C ARG A 33 -3.46 12.43 -0.92
N THR A 34 -4.61 11.84 -0.59
CA THR A 34 -5.77 12.57 -0.05
C THR A 34 -5.86 12.52 1.47
N MET A 35 -5.37 11.46 2.12
CA MET A 35 -5.43 11.34 3.58
C MET A 35 -4.21 12.01 4.23
N PRO A 36 -4.39 13.07 5.05
CA PRO A 36 -3.28 13.78 5.69
C PRO A 36 -2.40 12.86 6.55
N VAL A 37 -3.03 11.94 7.29
CA VAL A 37 -2.34 10.95 8.11
C VAL A 37 -1.43 10.03 7.28
N LEU A 38 -1.77 9.66 6.04
CA LEU A 38 -0.91 8.85 5.17
C LEU A 38 0.14 9.67 4.41
N LYS A 39 -0.10 10.97 4.24
CA LYS A 39 0.82 11.89 3.58
C LYS A 39 2.00 12.25 4.49
N ASN A 40 1.77 12.37 5.79
CA ASN A 40 2.80 12.69 6.77
C ASN A 40 3.69 11.47 7.04
N LEU A 41 4.99 11.58 6.71
CA LEU A 41 5.99 10.52 6.91
C LEU A 41 6.69 10.57 8.27
N ASP A 42 6.11 11.29 9.23
CA ASP A 42 6.59 11.30 10.61
C ASP A 42 6.69 9.88 11.16
N LYS A 43 7.88 9.56 11.68
CA LYS A 43 8.21 8.27 12.28
C LYS A 43 7.93 8.24 13.78
N GLN A 44 7.84 9.40 14.43
CA GLN A 44 7.50 9.48 15.86
C GLN A 44 6.06 9.04 16.12
N ASN A 45 5.19 9.27 15.13
CA ASN A 45 3.77 8.89 15.16
C ASN A 45 3.46 7.61 14.36
N LEU A 46 4.47 6.76 14.16
CA LEU A 46 4.34 5.45 13.52
C LEU A 46 4.69 4.36 14.52
N GLU A 47 3.80 3.39 14.67
CA GLU A 47 4.02 2.21 15.51
C GLU A 47 3.85 0.95 14.67
N ALA A 48 4.76 -0.01 14.89
CA ALA A 48 4.69 -1.34 14.31
C ALA A 48 4.58 -2.36 15.44
N SER A 49 3.70 -3.32 15.27
CA SER A 49 3.56 -4.48 16.16
C SER A 49 3.29 -5.72 15.34
N ALA A 50 3.51 -6.90 15.90
CA ALA A 50 3.33 -8.16 15.20
C ALA A 50 2.74 -9.22 16.12
N ILE A 51 2.01 -10.16 15.52
CA ILE A 51 1.66 -11.44 16.14
C ILE A 51 2.44 -12.48 15.36
N GLU A 52 3.60 -12.88 15.87
CA GLU A 52 4.55 -13.74 15.15
C GLU A 52 3.98 -15.14 14.88
N GLU A 53 3.23 -15.68 15.84
CA GLU A 53 2.54 -16.97 15.73
C GLU A 53 1.61 -17.00 14.51
N ASP A 54 0.96 -15.87 14.20
CA ASP A 54 0.02 -15.72 13.09
C ASP A 54 0.67 -15.13 11.82
N LYS A 55 1.95 -14.77 11.86
CA LYS A 55 2.66 -14.05 10.78
C LYS A 55 1.97 -12.73 10.38
N LEU A 56 1.37 -12.03 11.34
CA LEU A 56 0.67 -10.76 11.12
C LEU A 56 1.52 -9.58 11.55
N ILE A 57 1.48 -8.50 10.75
CA ILE A 57 2.12 -7.23 11.05
C ILE A 57 1.06 -6.15 11.08
N PHE A 58 1.01 -5.41 12.17
CA PHE A 58 0.14 -4.26 12.35
C PHE A 58 0.95 -2.98 12.24
N LEU A 59 0.47 -2.05 11.43
CA LEU A 59 1.02 -0.71 11.33
C LEU A 59 -0.03 0.30 11.78
N ARG A 60 0.27 1.06 12.84
CA ARG A 60 -0.57 2.16 13.29
C ARG A 60 0.11 3.50 12.98
N ARG A 61 -0.59 4.38 12.28
CA ARG A 61 -0.13 5.76 12.00
C ARG A 61 -1.12 6.76 12.59
N ARG A 62 -0.60 7.75 13.30
CA ARG A 62 -1.37 8.86 13.88
C ARG A 62 -0.98 10.19 13.24
N ASP A 63 -1.91 11.12 13.16
CA ASP A 63 -1.61 12.53 12.87
C ASP A 63 -1.65 13.38 14.14
N THR A 64 -1.22 14.65 14.02
CA THR A 64 -1.21 15.61 15.14
C THR A 64 -2.59 16.14 15.51
N LEU A 65 -3.61 15.88 14.69
CA LEU A 65 -5.00 16.33 14.88
C LEU A 65 -5.88 15.25 15.55
N GLY A 66 -5.32 14.07 15.81
CA GLY A 66 -5.99 12.95 16.49
C GLY A 66 -6.56 11.87 15.55
N SER A 67 -6.40 12.00 14.23
CA SER A 67 -6.77 10.94 13.29
C SER A 67 -5.77 9.79 13.33
N GLN A 68 -6.24 8.57 13.10
CA GLN A 68 -5.39 7.38 13.04
C GLN A 68 -5.84 6.40 11.96
N ILE A 69 -4.88 5.64 11.44
CA ILE A 69 -5.11 4.53 10.50
C ILE A 69 -4.37 3.29 11.00
N PHE A 70 -5.01 2.14 10.79
CA PHE A 70 -4.45 0.82 11.00
C PHE A 70 -4.30 0.10 9.66
N CYS A 71 -3.13 -0.46 9.43
CA CYS A 71 -2.89 -1.45 8.38
C CYS A 71 -2.65 -2.80 9.05
N ILE A 72 -3.21 -3.85 8.46
CA ILE A 72 -3.16 -5.25 8.89
C ILE A 72 -2.68 -6.07 7.69
#